data_AF-A0A061QTT0-F1
#
_entry.id   AF-A0A061QTT0-F1
#
_cell.length_a   1.000
_cell.length_b   1.000
_cell.length_c   1.000
_cell.angle_alpha   90.00
_cell.angle_beta   90.00
_cell.angle_gamma   90.00
#
_symmetry.space_group_name_H-M   'P 1'
#
loop_
_entity.id
_entity.type
_entity.pdbx_description
1 polymer ?
#
loop_
_entity_poly.entity_id
_entity_poly.type
_entity_poly.pdbx_seq_one_letter_code
_entity_poly.pdbx_strand_id
1 'polypeptide(L)'
;MNKYCSKDQAFPDSLVFNSANELEENVANYEIISTCTSIDILELRDQVLGTVIPLLKGYIWQRSAFCPRVSTDGSAPWRRSPKSGKDSRESKTVYLWGQLAFGDNIEDEWFLVSLLKRVTREMPGVGARVWDNDGEFLLIEAAYSLPRWLKPETSANRVFLYGGEVHIVPLPSGKHPTLPPSPTVDEALGIVASDAVRTEAPAGVQAAIDARLGSYPEGAAGMMHSARVRLPARCAAALAAEPLAIGPAVEAFYARGPDDMKAAAAQIRFPPVDIVTVLCRFNRCLYAQLQGQTWEPPKGYPMPPVDSPAHKAASLGAKVVAGMEILLAREAASGGGGGGSGPDGLCGPARPPGCGGSWTASAE
;
A
#
# COMPACT_ATOMS: atom_id res chain seq x y z
N MET A 1 -11.25 -15.05 -15.86
CA MET A 1 -10.25 -15.55 -14.89
C MET A 1 -9.15 -14.50 -14.80
N ASN A 2 -9.20 -13.72 -13.73
CA ASN A 2 -8.55 -12.41 -13.63
C ASN A 2 -7.11 -12.52 -13.12
N LYS A 3 -6.19 -11.83 -13.80
CA LYS A 3 -4.74 -11.75 -13.52
C LYS A 3 -4.38 -11.13 -12.15
N TYR A 4 -5.33 -10.56 -11.42
CA TYR A 4 -5.07 -9.97 -10.10
C TYR A 4 -5.06 -10.98 -8.94
N CYS A 5 -5.47 -12.24 -9.17
CA CYS A 5 -5.55 -13.25 -8.11
C CYS A 5 -5.38 -14.68 -8.66
N SER A 6 -4.50 -14.89 -9.65
CA SER A 6 -3.95 -16.23 -9.90
C SER A 6 -2.85 -16.49 -8.89
N LYS A 7 -2.66 -17.75 -8.46
CA LYS A 7 -1.52 -18.16 -7.61
C LYS A 7 -0.14 -17.76 -8.17
N ASP A 8 -0.07 -17.39 -9.45
CA ASP A 8 1.14 -16.90 -10.14
C ASP A 8 1.37 -15.38 -10.05
N GLN A 9 0.42 -14.62 -9.50
CA GLN A 9 0.51 -13.19 -9.19
C GLN A 9 -0.16 -12.85 -7.84
N ALA A 10 -0.11 -13.77 -6.87
CA ALA A 10 0.06 -13.26 -5.51
C ALA A 10 1.25 -12.31 -5.58
N PHE A 11 1.17 -11.11 -5.01
CA PHE A 11 2.40 -10.41 -4.63
C PHE A 11 3.25 -11.49 -3.96
N PRO A 12 4.39 -11.92 -4.54
CA PRO A 12 5.23 -12.79 -3.76
C PRO A 12 5.51 -12.00 -2.49
N ASP A 13 5.47 -12.63 -1.32
CA ASP A 13 5.86 -11.93 -0.09
C ASP A 13 7.25 -11.26 -0.24
N SER A 14 8.03 -11.66 -1.25
CA SER A 14 9.29 -11.06 -1.70
C SER A 14 9.20 -9.71 -2.46
N LEU A 15 8.02 -9.19 -2.81
CA LEU A 15 7.86 -7.83 -3.40
C LEU A 15 7.09 -6.88 -2.48
N VAL A 16 6.69 -7.35 -1.30
CA VAL A 16 6.44 -6.47 -0.16
C VAL A 16 7.82 -6.09 0.38
N PHE A 17 8.35 -4.96 -0.07
CA PHE A 17 9.60 -4.42 0.44
C PHE A 17 9.37 -3.94 1.87
N ASN A 18 9.41 -4.87 2.83
CA ASN A 18 9.49 -4.52 4.24
C ASN A 18 10.93 -4.04 4.48
N SER A 19 11.18 -2.74 4.44
CA SER A 19 12.39 -2.19 5.06
C SER A 19 12.24 -2.35 6.57
N ALA A 20 12.67 -3.50 7.08
CA ALA A 20 12.38 -3.95 8.43
C ALA A 20 13.13 -3.18 9.55
N ASN A 21 13.57 -1.94 9.34
CA ASN A 21 14.35 -1.23 10.37
C ASN A 21 14.37 0.30 10.35
N GLU A 22 13.51 0.96 9.60
CA GLU A 22 13.22 2.39 9.80
C GLU A 22 11.76 2.50 10.23
N LEU A 23 11.45 3.37 11.20
CA LEU A 23 10.07 3.79 11.42
C LEU A 23 9.63 4.40 10.10
N GLU A 24 8.93 3.65 9.25
CA GLU A 24 8.54 4.13 7.94
C GLU A 24 7.71 5.40 8.13
N GLU A 25 8.30 6.53 7.78
CA GLU A 25 7.59 7.79 7.68
C GLU A 25 6.55 7.67 6.54
N ASN A 26 5.38 8.28 6.73
CA ASN A 26 4.29 8.31 5.76
C ASN A 26 3.65 6.93 5.50
N VAL A 27 3.10 6.33 6.57
CA VAL A 27 2.38 5.05 6.54
C VAL A 27 0.96 5.21 7.06
N ALA A 28 -0.01 4.81 6.24
CA ALA A 28 -1.38 4.64 6.66
C ALA A 28 -1.62 3.19 7.13
N ASN A 29 -2.06 3.05 8.37
CA ASN A 29 -2.49 1.79 8.97
C ASN A 29 -4.00 1.66 8.83
N TYR A 30 -4.49 0.45 8.59
CA TYR A 30 -5.93 0.21 8.54
C TYR A 30 -6.33 -1.14 9.13
N GLU A 31 -7.58 -1.19 9.57
CA GLU A 31 -8.26 -2.40 10.02
C GLU A 31 -9.63 -2.49 9.36
N ILE A 32 -10.05 -3.69 8.99
CA ILE A 32 -11.40 -4.00 8.51
C ILE A 32 -11.97 -5.07 9.41
N ILE A 33 -13.09 -4.76 10.06
CA ILE A 33 -13.63 -5.53 11.17
C ILE A 33 -15.11 -5.79 10.91
N SER A 34 -15.50 -7.04 11.04
CA SER A 34 -16.91 -7.44 10.95
C SER A 34 -17.58 -7.40 12.32
N THR A 35 -18.81 -6.91 12.37
CA THR A 35 -19.69 -7.01 13.54
C THR A 35 -20.22 -8.44 13.71
N CYS A 36 -20.17 -9.26 12.66
CA CYS A 36 -20.56 -10.66 12.69
C CYS A 36 -19.38 -11.52 13.19
N THR A 37 -19.51 -12.07 14.39
CA THR A 37 -18.46 -12.89 15.03
C THR A 37 -18.29 -14.29 14.43
N SER A 38 -19.22 -14.71 13.57
CA SER A 38 -19.18 -16.01 12.89
C SER A 38 -18.71 -15.94 11.44
N ILE A 39 -18.29 -14.76 10.95
CA ILE A 39 -17.81 -14.63 9.58
C ILE A 39 -16.49 -15.39 9.40
N ASP A 40 -16.35 -16.11 8.29
CA ASP A 40 -15.05 -16.64 7.88
C ASP A 40 -14.18 -15.46 7.43
N ILE A 41 -13.01 -15.28 8.07
CA ILE A 41 -12.13 -14.15 7.77
C ILE A 41 -11.51 -14.24 6.38
N LEU A 42 -11.32 -15.45 5.85
CA LEU A 42 -10.84 -15.65 4.49
C LEU A 42 -11.93 -15.25 3.48
N GLU A 43 -13.18 -15.60 3.78
CA GLU A 43 -14.33 -15.15 2.99
C GLU A 43 -14.47 -13.62 3.03
N LEU A 44 -14.31 -13.00 4.20
CA LEU A 44 -14.32 -11.54 4.33
C LEU A 44 -13.20 -10.92 3.48
N ARG A 45 -11.99 -11.49 3.52
CA ARG A 45 -10.87 -11.02 2.69
C ARG A 45 -11.18 -11.11 1.21
N ASP A 46 -11.72 -12.24 0.75
CA ASP A 46 -12.06 -12.47 -0.65
C ASP A 46 -13.15 -11.50 -1.12
N GLN A 47 -14.16 -11.22 -0.29
CA GLN A 47 -15.19 -10.23 -0.57
C GLN A 47 -14.60 -8.81 -0.65
N VAL A 48 -13.76 -8.42 0.32
CA VAL A 48 -13.05 -7.12 0.30
C VAL A 48 -12.22 -6.97 -0.97
N LEU A 49 -11.43 -7.99 -1.32
CA LEU A 49 -10.62 -8.00 -2.55
C LEU A 49 -11.50 -7.92 -3.79
N GLY A 50 -12.61 -8.65 -3.83
CA GLY A 50 -13.60 -8.60 -4.91
C GLY A 50 -14.18 -7.20 -5.13
N THR A 51 -14.45 -6.45 -4.06
CA THR A 51 -14.92 -5.06 -4.12
C THR A 51 -13.85 -4.10 -4.64
N VAL A 52 -12.59 -4.23 -4.20
CA VAL A 52 -11.55 -3.25 -4.52
C VAL A 52 -10.82 -3.50 -5.83
N ILE A 53 -10.59 -4.75 -6.23
CA ILE A 53 -9.78 -5.10 -7.42
C ILE A 53 -10.19 -4.34 -8.69
N PRO A 54 -11.51 -4.18 -9.01
CA PRO A 54 -11.92 -3.39 -10.18
C PRO A 54 -11.44 -1.94 -10.15
N LEU A 55 -11.35 -1.34 -8.96
CA LEU A 55 -10.92 0.04 -8.74
C LEU A 55 -9.41 0.22 -8.84
N LEU A 56 -8.64 -0.86 -8.59
CA LEU A 56 -7.18 -0.85 -8.66
C LEU A 56 -6.63 -0.91 -10.09
N LYS A 57 -7.49 -1.15 -11.09
CA LYS A 57 -7.07 -1.42 -12.46
C LYS A 57 -6.28 -0.25 -13.05
N GLY A 58 -4.99 -0.48 -13.28
CA GLY A 58 -4.09 0.49 -13.90
C GLY A 58 -3.59 1.59 -12.97
N TYR A 59 -3.91 1.52 -11.67
CA TYR A 59 -3.33 2.36 -10.64
C TYR A 59 -1.90 1.91 -10.31
N ILE A 60 -0.99 2.87 -10.12
CA ILE A 60 0.40 2.63 -9.75
C ILE A 60 0.63 3.25 -8.38
N TRP A 61 0.85 2.40 -7.39
CA TRP A 61 1.21 2.81 -6.03
C TRP A 61 2.64 3.34 -5.98
N GLN A 62 2.92 4.26 -5.05
CA GLN A 62 4.25 4.79 -4.83
C GLN A 62 5.18 3.72 -4.22
N ARG A 63 4.85 3.23 -3.01
CA ARG A 63 5.66 2.21 -2.30
C ARG A 63 4.89 0.92 -2.08
N SER A 64 3.78 0.95 -1.36
CA SER A 64 3.00 -0.25 -1.00
C SER A 64 1.60 -0.23 -1.60
N ALA A 65 1.14 -1.39 -2.06
CA ALA A 65 -0.22 -1.57 -2.56
C ALA A 65 -1.19 -1.96 -1.43
N PHE A 66 -2.48 -1.73 -1.64
CA PHE A 66 -3.54 -2.27 -0.78
C PHE A 66 -3.48 -3.79 -0.72
N CYS A 67 -3.15 -4.34 0.46
CA CYS A 67 -3.00 -5.78 0.67
C CYS A 67 -3.50 -6.16 2.06
N PRO A 68 -4.80 -6.46 2.22
CA PRO A 68 -5.37 -6.86 3.49
C PRO A 68 -4.82 -8.23 3.91
N ARG A 69 -4.21 -8.26 5.10
CA ARG A 69 -3.69 -9.43 5.79
C ARG A 69 -4.68 -9.88 6.85
N VAL A 70 -4.67 -11.17 7.13
CA VAL A 70 -5.55 -11.80 8.12
C VAL A 70 -4.87 -11.75 9.49
N SER A 71 -5.61 -11.37 10.54
CA SER A 71 -5.05 -11.26 11.90
C SER A 71 -4.58 -12.61 12.49
N THR A 72 -5.04 -13.74 11.96
CA THR A 72 -4.61 -15.09 12.37
C THR A 72 -3.22 -15.47 11.87
N ASP A 73 -2.78 -14.91 10.76
CA ASP A 73 -1.47 -15.21 10.14
C ASP A 73 -0.36 -14.34 10.75
N GLY A 74 -0.74 -13.26 11.43
CA GLY A 74 0.16 -12.37 12.13
C GLY A 74 -0.63 -11.21 12.75
N SER A 75 -0.36 -10.92 14.02
CA SER A 75 -0.95 -9.76 14.67
C SER A 75 -0.39 -8.47 14.08
N ALA A 76 -1.29 -7.50 13.88
CA ALA A 76 -0.90 -6.17 13.46
C ALA A 76 0.10 -5.58 14.47
N PRO A 77 1.15 -4.87 14.02
CA PRO A 77 2.23 -4.39 14.89
C PRO A 77 1.72 -3.56 16.09
N TRP A 78 0.70 -2.72 15.87
CA TRP A 78 0.08 -1.87 16.89
C TRP A 78 -0.85 -2.60 17.87
N ARG A 79 -1.23 -3.85 17.57
CA ARG A 79 -2.00 -4.70 18.49
C ARG A 79 -1.13 -5.57 19.38
N ARG A 80 0.20 -5.57 19.18
CA ARG A 80 1.13 -6.32 20.02
C ARG A 80 1.20 -5.66 21.40
N SER A 81 0.52 -6.27 22.36
CA SER A 81 0.54 -5.80 23.74
C SER A 81 1.98 -5.81 24.27
N PRO A 82 2.51 -4.68 24.80
CA PRO A 82 3.73 -4.72 25.59
C PRO A 82 3.46 -5.65 26.77
N LYS A 83 4.28 -6.69 26.95
CA LYS A 83 4.21 -7.64 28.06
C LYS A 83 4.06 -6.92 29.40
N SER A 84 2.84 -6.63 29.84
CA SER A 84 2.57 -6.00 31.12
C SER A 84 1.17 -6.38 31.61
N GLY A 85 1.16 -6.98 32.79
CA GLY A 85 0.08 -6.92 33.79
C GLY A 85 -1.33 -7.34 33.38
N LYS A 86 -1.68 -8.60 33.69
CA LYS A 86 -2.94 -9.15 34.27
C LYS A 86 -4.35 -8.65 33.87
N ASP A 87 -4.53 -7.64 33.04
CA ASP A 87 -5.84 -7.08 32.62
C ASP A 87 -5.96 -6.97 31.09
N SER A 88 -5.33 -7.87 30.34
CA SER A 88 -5.59 -7.99 28.90
C SER A 88 -6.95 -8.65 28.68
N ARG A 89 -8.04 -7.84 28.65
CA ARG A 89 -9.22 -8.16 27.84
C ARG A 89 -8.79 -8.13 26.37
N GLU A 90 -7.97 -9.10 25.98
CA GLU A 90 -7.48 -9.25 24.63
C GLU A 90 -8.68 -9.66 23.78
N SER A 91 -9.11 -8.73 22.93
CA SER A 91 -10.20 -8.93 21.99
C SER A 91 -9.94 -10.18 21.15
N LYS A 92 -10.87 -11.15 21.19
CA LYS A 92 -10.88 -12.33 20.32
C LYS A 92 -11.30 -12.00 18.88
N THR A 93 -11.50 -10.73 18.55
CA THR A 93 -11.99 -10.34 17.24
C THR A 93 -10.95 -10.65 16.19
N VAL A 94 -11.39 -11.40 15.18
CA VAL A 94 -10.62 -11.66 13.97
C VAL A 94 -10.91 -10.50 13.00
N TYR A 95 -9.86 -9.95 12.41
CA TYR A 95 -9.95 -8.76 11.56
C TYR A 95 -8.95 -8.85 10.40
N LEU A 96 -9.19 -8.04 9.37
CA LEU A 96 -8.19 -7.78 8.35
C LEU A 96 -7.43 -6.52 8.71
N TRP A 97 -6.16 -6.46 8.36
CA TRP A 97 -5.32 -5.29 8.58
C TRP A 97 -4.35 -5.07 7.45
N GLY A 98 -3.78 -3.88 7.36
CA GLY A 98 -2.66 -3.62 6.48
C GLY A 98 -1.96 -2.32 6.80
N GLN A 99 -0.78 -2.17 6.22
CA GLN A 99 0.03 -0.97 6.25
C GLN A 99 0.30 -0.56 4.82
N LEU A 100 0.11 0.72 4.54
CA LEU A 100 0.31 1.30 3.24
C LEU A 100 1.30 2.45 3.38
N ALA A 101 2.54 2.20 2.95
CA ALA A 101 3.51 3.27 2.80
C ALA A 101 3.14 4.09 1.56
N PHE A 102 2.73 5.35 1.78
CA PHE A 102 2.37 6.27 0.70
C PHE A 102 3.54 7.18 0.30
N GLY A 103 4.57 7.27 1.14
CA GLY A 103 5.77 8.07 0.85
C GLY A 103 5.39 9.54 0.59
N ASP A 104 5.86 10.10 -0.52
CA ASP A 104 5.52 11.48 -0.91
C ASP A 104 4.15 11.60 -1.61
N ASN A 105 3.50 10.48 -1.96
CA ASN A 105 2.25 10.47 -2.70
C ASN A 105 1.05 10.36 -1.76
N ILE A 106 0.69 11.46 -1.10
CA ILE A 106 -0.49 11.55 -0.20
C ILE A 106 -1.78 11.05 -0.88
N GLU A 107 -1.86 11.09 -2.20
CA GLU A 107 -2.99 10.54 -2.95
C GLU A 107 -3.19 9.02 -2.74
N ASP A 108 -2.14 8.25 -2.45
CA ASP A 108 -2.28 6.82 -2.10
C ASP A 108 -3.02 6.62 -0.76
N GLU A 109 -2.79 7.49 0.22
CA GLU A 109 -3.50 7.49 1.50
C GLU A 109 -4.99 7.80 1.31
N TRP A 110 -5.33 8.83 0.53
CA TRP A 110 -6.72 9.19 0.29
C TRP A 110 -7.43 8.18 -0.62
N PHE A 111 -6.69 7.55 -1.55
CA PHE A 111 -7.23 6.45 -2.31
C PHE A 111 -7.56 5.26 -1.38
N LEU A 112 -6.71 4.92 -0.41
CA LEU A 112 -7.01 3.93 0.63
C LEU A 112 -8.31 4.28 1.38
N VAL A 113 -8.50 5.52 1.84
CA VAL A 113 -9.74 5.96 2.49
C VAL A 113 -10.94 5.70 1.59
N SER A 114 -10.85 6.04 0.30
CA SER A 114 -11.93 5.81 -0.67
C SER A 114 -12.27 4.33 -0.84
N LEU A 115 -11.26 3.45 -0.85
CA LEU A 115 -11.44 2.00 -0.93
C LEU A 115 -12.13 1.46 0.33
N LEU A 116 -11.73 1.92 1.51
CA LEU A 116 -12.36 1.53 2.77
C LEU A 116 -13.80 2.05 2.88
N LYS A 117 -14.10 3.28 2.46
CA LYS A 117 -15.48 3.78 2.35
C LYS A 117 -16.30 2.93 1.36
N ARG A 118 -15.72 2.48 0.26
CA ARG A 118 -16.40 1.59 -0.69
C ARG A 118 -16.74 0.24 -0.07
N VAL A 119 -15.75 -0.38 0.59
CA VAL A 119 -15.91 -1.67 1.29
C VAL A 119 -17.03 -1.58 2.33
N THR A 120 -16.99 -0.60 3.22
CA THR A 120 -17.97 -0.50 4.32
C THR A 120 -19.38 -0.15 3.83
N ARG A 121 -19.51 0.48 2.66
CA ARG A 121 -20.79 0.74 1.99
C ARG A 121 -21.40 -0.50 1.34
N GLU A 122 -20.59 -1.31 0.68
CA GLU A 122 -21.06 -2.51 -0.04
C GLU A 122 -21.26 -3.71 0.88
N MET A 123 -20.66 -3.69 2.08
CA MET A 123 -20.65 -4.81 3.02
C MET A 123 -21.30 -4.40 4.36
N PRO A 124 -22.63 -4.58 4.52
CA PRO A 124 -23.31 -4.30 5.78
C PRO A 124 -22.70 -5.08 6.94
N GLY A 125 -22.57 -4.44 8.10
CA GLY A 125 -21.91 -5.06 9.27
C GLY A 125 -20.38 -5.01 9.22
N VAL A 126 -19.76 -4.41 8.20
CA VAL A 126 -18.31 -4.20 8.15
C VAL A 126 -17.98 -2.74 8.47
N GLY A 127 -17.13 -2.56 9.47
CA GLY A 127 -16.50 -1.28 9.78
C GLY A 127 -15.02 -1.29 9.41
N ALA A 128 -14.46 -0.12 9.16
CA ALA A 128 -13.03 0.04 8.96
C ALA A 128 -12.49 1.18 9.83
N ARG A 129 -11.20 1.09 10.13
CA ARG A 129 -10.42 2.14 10.78
C ARG A 129 -9.22 2.45 9.92
N VAL A 130 -8.81 3.71 9.90
CA VAL A 130 -7.63 4.15 9.16
C VAL A 130 -7.00 5.32 9.90
N TRP A 131 -5.70 5.26 10.11
CA TRP A 131 -4.92 6.28 10.81
C TRP A 131 -3.48 6.24 10.29
N ASP A 132 -2.77 7.35 10.39
CA ASP A 132 -1.39 7.48 9.93
C ASP A 132 -0.45 7.74 11.10
N ASN A 133 0.73 8.26 10.79
CA ASN A 133 1.79 8.59 11.74
C ASN A 133 1.38 9.75 12.68
N ASP A 134 0.48 10.63 12.24
CA ASP A 134 -0.07 11.75 13.00
C ASP A 134 -1.32 11.35 13.81
N GLY A 135 -1.80 10.11 13.62
CA GLY A 135 -2.96 9.54 14.28
C GLY A 135 -4.21 9.66 13.42
N GLU A 136 -5.25 10.29 13.95
CA GLU A 136 -6.56 10.37 13.28
C GLU A 136 -6.57 11.47 12.20
N PHE A 137 -5.87 11.28 11.08
CA PHE A 137 -5.75 12.28 10.01
C PHE A 137 -7.09 12.69 9.38
N LEU A 138 -8.11 11.82 9.42
CA LEU A 138 -9.48 12.21 9.04
C LEU A 138 -10.01 13.36 9.92
N LEU A 139 -9.66 13.37 11.21
CA LEU A 139 -10.02 14.47 12.10
C LEU A 139 -9.21 15.73 11.81
N ILE A 140 -7.97 15.59 11.35
CA ILE A 140 -7.13 16.73 10.94
C ILE A 140 -7.75 17.42 9.71
N GLU A 141 -8.14 16.65 8.68
CA GLU A 141 -8.82 17.19 7.49
C GLU A 141 -10.12 17.92 7.87
N ALA A 142 -10.86 17.38 8.85
CA ALA A 142 -12.13 17.93 9.30
C ALA A 142 -12.01 18.89 10.51
N ALA A 143 -10.82 19.41 10.83
CA ALA A 143 -10.53 20.11 12.10
C ALA A 143 -11.51 21.23 12.44
N TYR A 144 -11.95 22.02 11.45
CA TYR A 144 -12.88 23.15 11.66
C TYR A 144 -14.32 22.75 11.93
N SER A 145 -14.67 21.49 11.69
CA SER A 145 -16.01 20.94 11.85
C SER A 145 -16.12 19.98 13.05
N LEU A 146 -15.03 19.77 13.80
CA LEU A 146 -15.01 18.81 14.89
C LEU A 146 -15.81 19.29 16.11
N PRO A 147 -16.49 18.38 16.83
CA PRO A 147 -17.00 18.67 18.16
C PRO A 147 -15.86 19.08 19.10
N ARG A 148 -16.07 20.11 19.94
CA ARG A 148 -15.04 20.64 20.88
C ARG A 148 -14.43 19.61 21.83
N TRP A 149 -15.15 18.52 22.11
CA TRP A 149 -14.69 17.47 23.01
C TRP A 149 -13.72 16.50 22.33
N LEU A 150 -13.75 16.41 21.00
CA LEU A 150 -12.95 15.47 20.22
C LEU A 150 -11.56 16.04 20.02
N LYS A 151 -10.60 15.43 20.72
CA LYS A 151 -9.20 15.84 20.82
C LYS A 151 -8.32 14.60 20.74
N PRO A 152 -7.00 14.73 20.51
CA PRO A 152 -6.10 13.57 20.48
C PRO A 152 -6.20 12.66 21.71
N GLU A 153 -6.47 13.22 22.89
CA GLU A 153 -6.57 12.46 24.14
C GLU A 153 -7.91 11.70 24.27
N THR A 154 -8.92 12.10 23.50
CA THR A 154 -10.28 11.56 23.60
C THR A 154 -10.74 10.80 22.37
N SER A 155 -10.00 10.83 21.26
CA SER A 155 -10.37 10.21 19.97
C SER A 155 -10.08 8.71 19.88
N ALA A 156 -9.25 8.17 20.77
CA ALA A 156 -8.82 6.77 20.73
C ALA A 156 -9.99 5.79 20.62
N ASN A 157 -9.94 4.93 19.59
CA ASN A 157 -10.97 3.94 19.25
C ASN A 157 -12.38 4.52 19.03
N ARG A 158 -12.51 5.76 18.52
CA ARG A 158 -13.82 6.38 18.28
C ARG A 158 -14.12 6.69 16.83
N VAL A 159 -13.11 6.72 15.97
CA VAL A 159 -13.28 7.07 14.55
C VAL A 159 -13.37 5.79 13.73
N PHE A 160 -14.45 5.68 12.95
CA PHE A 160 -14.71 4.55 12.07
C PHE A 160 -15.23 5.02 10.72
N LEU A 161 -14.94 4.25 9.69
CA LEU A 161 -15.71 4.22 8.45
C LEU A 161 -16.74 3.10 8.58
N TYR A 162 -18.01 3.39 8.37
CA TYR A 162 -19.10 2.40 8.45
C TYR A 162 -20.22 2.82 7.52
N GLY A 163 -20.79 1.88 6.76
CA GLY A 163 -21.86 2.19 5.79
C GLY A 163 -21.45 3.19 4.71
N GLY A 164 -20.15 3.38 4.46
CA GLY A 164 -19.65 4.41 3.54
C GLY A 164 -19.54 5.81 4.13
N GLU A 165 -19.76 5.99 5.42
CA GLU A 165 -19.73 7.30 6.10
C GLU A 165 -18.71 7.31 7.24
N VAL A 166 -18.31 8.50 7.70
CA VAL A 166 -17.48 8.65 8.91
C VAL A 166 -18.37 8.61 10.16
N HIS A 167 -17.96 7.84 11.16
CA HIS A 167 -18.61 7.72 12.45
C HIS A 167 -17.66 8.10 13.57
N ILE A 168 -18.17 8.82 14.57
CA ILE A 168 -17.48 9.25 15.78
C ILE A 168 -18.28 8.78 16.99
N VAL A 169 -17.76 7.81 17.73
CA VAL A 169 -18.41 7.30 18.95
C VAL A 169 -18.40 8.38 20.03
N PRO A 170 -19.56 8.84 20.54
CA PRO A 170 -19.61 9.97 21.48
C PRO A 170 -19.11 9.59 22.88
N LEU A 171 -18.71 10.60 23.64
CA LEU A 171 -18.43 10.44 25.07
C LEU A 171 -19.72 10.09 25.85
N PRO A 172 -19.57 9.44 27.02
CA PRO A 172 -20.69 9.26 27.93
C PRO A 172 -21.31 10.61 28.29
N SER A 173 -22.64 10.68 28.27
CA SER A 173 -23.39 11.92 28.51
C SER A 173 -24.68 11.63 29.25
N GLY A 174 -25.39 12.66 29.72
CA GLY A 174 -26.70 12.47 30.35
C GLY A 174 -27.71 11.74 29.47
N LYS A 175 -27.59 11.85 28.14
CA LYS A 175 -28.43 11.12 27.17
C LYS A 175 -28.00 9.67 26.96
N HIS A 176 -26.70 9.39 27.11
CA HIS A 176 -26.12 8.06 26.93
C HIS A 176 -25.11 7.77 28.06
N PRO A 177 -25.59 7.55 29.30
CA PRO A 177 -24.72 7.42 30.47
C PRO A 177 -23.99 6.08 30.51
N THR A 178 -24.47 5.09 29.75
CA THR A 178 -23.92 3.72 29.70
C THR A 178 -22.78 3.56 28.70
N LEU A 179 -22.46 4.59 27.92
CA LEU A 179 -21.33 4.52 27.00
C LEU A 179 -20.02 4.40 27.79
N PRO A 180 -19.00 3.71 27.24
CA PRO A 180 -17.69 3.65 27.84
C PRO A 180 -16.93 4.99 27.65
N PRO A 181 -16.23 5.50 28.68
CA PRO A 181 -15.37 6.68 28.55
C PRO A 181 -14.13 6.40 27.68
N SER A 182 -13.66 5.16 27.65
CA SER A 182 -12.54 4.70 26.81
C SER A 182 -12.90 3.34 26.19
N PRO A 183 -13.66 3.31 25.08
CA PRO A 183 -14.07 2.06 24.45
C PRO A 183 -12.88 1.25 23.93
N THR A 184 -12.98 -0.06 24.04
CA THR A 184 -12.23 -0.98 23.18
C THR A 184 -12.73 -0.88 21.74
N VAL A 185 -11.94 -1.36 20.77
CA VAL A 185 -12.34 -1.34 19.35
C VAL A 185 -13.65 -2.09 19.11
N ASP A 186 -13.86 -3.23 19.78
CA ASP A 186 -15.08 -4.03 19.64
C ASP A 186 -16.31 -3.34 20.23
N GLU A 187 -16.16 -2.73 21.41
CA GLU A 187 -17.24 -1.96 22.03
C GLU A 187 -17.62 -0.77 21.14
N ALA A 188 -16.63 -0.05 20.61
CA ALA A 188 -16.85 1.07 19.71
C ALA A 188 -17.56 0.65 18.43
N LEU A 189 -17.09 -0.43 17.78
CA LEU A 189 -17.74 -0.95 16.57
C LEU A 189 -19.16 -1.42 16.85
N GLY A 190 -19.39 -2.08 18.00
CA GLY A 190 -20.73 -2.47 18.44
C GLY A 190 -21.67 -1.27 18.65
N ILE A 191 -21.14 -0.13 19.12
CA ILE A 191 -21.89 1.13 19.23
C ILE A 191 -22.15 1.73 17.85
N VAL A 192 -21.16 1.71 16.94
CA VAL A 192 -21.32 2.23 15.56
C VAL A 192 -22.36 1.44 14.77
N ALA A 193 -22.38 0.11 14.92
CA ALA A 193 -23.32 -0.78 14.26
C ALA A 193 -24.72 -0.83 14.90
N SER A 194 -24.91 -0.11 16.01
CA SER A 194 -26.16 -0.07 16.77
C SER A 194 -26.95 1.20 16.47
N ASP A 195 -28.26 1.07 16.28
CA ASP A 195 -29.16 2.22 16.14
C ASP A 195 -29.46 2.93 17.47
N ALA A 196 -28.91 2.45 18.60
CA ALA A 196 -29.19 3.01 19.92
C ALA A 196 -28.55 4.39 20.15
N VAL A 197 -27.46 4.70 19.43
CA VAL A 197 -26.71 5.94 19.57
C VAL A 197 -26.34 6.45 18.18
N ARG A 198 -26.68 7.71 17.90
CA ARG A 198 -26.23 8.34 16.65
C ARG A 198 -24.72 8.55 16.71
N THR A 199 -23.99 7.80 15.89
CA THR A 199 -22.52 7.87 15.78
C THR A 199 -22.06 8.53 14.48
N GLU A 200 -22.92 8.69 13.48
CA GLU A 200 -22.60 9.40 12.25
C GLU A 200 -21.99 10.79 12.57
N ALA A 201 -20.85 11.09 11.95
CA ALA A 201 -20.14 12.33 12.19
C ALA A 201 -20.99 13.55 11.78
N PRO A 202 -20.78 14.73 12.40
CA PRO A 202 -21.48 15.94 11.99
C PRO A 202 -21.35 16.21 10.49
N ALA A 203 -22.38 16.81 9.87
CA ALA A 203 -22.39 17.04 8.42
C ALA A 203 -21.16 17.83 7.91
N GLY A 204 -20.61 18.74 8.72
CA GLY A 204 -19.39 19.47 8.36
C GLY A 204 -18.14 18.59 8.33
N VAL A 205 -18.10 17.50 9.10
CA VAL A 205 -17.03 16.49 9.06
C VAL A 205 -17.17 15.64 7.80
N GLN A 206 -18.38 15.12 7.53
CA GLN A 206 -18.63 14.36 6.29
C GLN A 206 -18.27 15.19 5.06
N ALA A 207 -18.75 16.44 4.99
CA ALA A 207 -18.51 17.32 3.86
C ALA A 207 -17.02 17.63 3.66
N ALA A 208 -16.23 17.79 4.73
CA ALA A 208 -14.78 18.02 4.61
C ALA A 208 -14.09 16.78 4.02
N ILE A 209 -14.41 15.58 4.53
CA ILE A 209 -13.85 14.33 4.04
C ILE A 209 -14.27 14.04 2.60
N ASP A 210 -15.55 14.23 2.27
CA ASP A 210 -16.06 14.02 0.92
C ASP A 210 -15.49 15.04 -0.07
N ALA A 211 -15.27 16.29 0.36
CA ALA A 211 -14.59 17.29 -0.46
C ALA A 211 -13.14 16.90 -0.75
N ARG A 212 -12.41 16.36 0.25
CA ARG A 212 -11.04 15.87 0.07
C ARG A 212 -10.97 14.65 -0.85
N LEU A 213 -11.94 13.73 -0.72
CA LEU A 213 -12.06 12.56 -1.60
C LEU A 213 -12.48 12.94 -3.02
N GLY A 214 -13.27 14.00 -3.19
CA GLY A 214 -13.65 14.54 -4.48
C GLY A 214 -14.22 13.48 -5.43
N SER A 215 -13.44 13.13 -6.46
CA SER A 215 -13.83 12.14 -7.47
C SER A 215 -13.39 10.70 -7.17
N TYR A 216 -12.72 10.42 -6.06
CA TYR A 216 -12.32 9.05 -5.72
C TYR A 216 -13.54 8.14 -5.45
N PRO A 217 -13.46 6.83 -5.76
CA PRO A 217 -12.31 6.13 -6.36
C PRO A 217 -12.15 6.34 -7.88
N GLU A 218 -13.16 6.78 -8.62
CA GLU A 218 -13.14 6.87 -10.09
C GLU A 218 -12.08 7.86 -10.62
N GLY A 219 -11.78 8.90 -9.84
CA GLY A 219 -10.76 9.90 -10.12
C GLY A 219 -9.31 9.41 -10.00
N ALA A 220 -9.07 8.23 -9.44
CA ALA A 220 -7.73 7.68 -9.23
C ALA A 220 -6.95 7.53 -10.56
N ALA A 221 -7.65 7.16 -11.64
CA ALA A 221 -7.06 7.11 -12.98
C ALA A 221 -6.52 8.48 -13.44
N GLY A 222 -7.16 9.56 -12.97
CA GLY A 222 -6.74 10.92 -13.20
C GLY A 222 -5.39 11.24 -12.55
N MET A 223 -4.95 10.51 -11.51
CA MET A 223 -3.63 10.70 -10.87
C MET A 223 -2.50 9.96 -11.56
N MET A 224 -2.80 9.17 -12.58
CA MET A 224 -1.79 8.48 -13.38
C MET A 224 -1.21 9.41 -14.45
N HIS A 225 0.07 9.18 -14.77
CA HIS A 225 0.77 9.82 -15.86
C HIS A 225 1.35 8.74 -16.78
N SER A 226 1.42 9.02 -18.08
CA SER A 226 2.06 8.11 -19.04
C SER A 226 3.05 8.88 -19.90
N ALA A 227 4.28 8.38 -19.96
CA ALA A 227 5.37 9.04 -20.65
C ALA A 227 6.09 8.04 -21.56
N ARG A 228 6.59 8.53 -22.70
CA ARG A 228 7.52 7.75 -23.53
C ARG A 228 8.85 7.63 -22.81
N VAL A 229 9.34 6.41 -22.67
CA VAL A 229 10.62 6.10 -22.05
C VAL A 229 11.44 5.23 -23.00
N ARG A 230 12.75 5.47 -23.07
CA ARG A 230 13.68 4.68 -23.88
C ARG A 230 14.58 3.84 -22.98
N LEU A 231 14.45 2.52 -23.08
CA LEU A 231 15.12 1.58 -22.18
C LEU A 231 15.42 0.27 -22.91
N PRO A 232 16.35 -0.57 -22.42
CA PRO A 232 16.67 -1.86 -23.03
C PRO A 232 15.44 -2.75 -23.14
N ALA A 233 15.31 -3.48 -24.26
CA ALA A 233 14.17 -4.36 -24.51
C ALA A 233 13.83 -5.32 -23.35
N ARG A 234 14.86 -5.82 -22.65
CA ARG A 234 14.69 -6.66 -21.45
C ARG A 234 14.01 -5.94 -20.29
N CYS A 235 14.38 -4.68 -20.05
CA CYS A 235 13.73 -3.85 -19.02
C CYS A 235 12.28 -3.54 -19.42
N ALA A 236 12.03 -3.31 -20.71
CA ALA A 236 10.68 -3.08 -21.22
C ALA A 236 9.79 -4.31 -21.00
N ALA A 237 10.31 -5.51 -21.30
CA ALA A 237 9.60 -6.75 -21.09
C ALA A 237 9.30 -7.00 -19.60
N ALA A 238 10.26 -6.70 -18.71
CA ALA A 238 10.06 -6.83 -17.26
C ALA A 238 8.94 -5.91 -16.76
N LEU A 239 8.94 -4.63 -17.14
CA LEU A 239 7.89 -3.67 -16.75
C LEU A 239 6.54 -3.96 -17.42
N ALA A 240 6.53 -4.58 -18.60
CA ALA A 240 5.29 -5.03 -19.23
C ALA A 240 4.67 -6.23 -18.51
N ALA A 241 5.51 -7.13 -17.98
CA ALA A 241 5.07 -8.28 -17.20
C ALA A 241 4.64 -7.88 -15.78
N GLU A 242 5.38 -6.96 -15.15
CA GLU A 242 5.11 -6.45 -13.81
C GLU A 242 5.11 -4.91 -13.78
N PRO A 243 3.98 -4.26 -14.14
CA PRO A 243 3.88 -2.80 -14.16
C PRO A 243 4.06 -2.14 -12.79
N LEU A 244 3.74 -2.84 -11.69
CA LEU A 244 3.84 -2.27 -10.35
C LEU A 244 5.29 -2.15 -9.87
N ALA A 245 6.25 -2.81 -10.54
CA ALA A 245 7.68 -2.66 -10.25
C ALA A 245 8.20 -1.24 -10.53
N ILE A 246 7.47 -0.42 -11.29
CA ILE A 246 7.90 0.94 -11.61
C ILE A 246 8.00 1.84 -10.37
N GLY A 247 7.10 1.69 -9.39
CA GLY A 247 7.12 2.47 -8.14
C GLY A 247 8.40 2.21 -7.34
N PRO A 248 8.64 0.95 -6.93
CA PRO A 248 9.88 0.56 -6.24
C PRO A 248 11.16 0.90 -7.02
N ALA A 249 11.16 0.78 -8.35
CA ALA A 249 12.32 1.14 -9.16
C ALA A 249 12.63 2.64 -9.11
N VAL A 250 11.60 3.49 -9.26
CA VAL A 250 11.77 4.94 -9.15
C VAL A 250 12.20 5.33 -7.74
N GLU A 251 11.62 4.72 -6.71
CA GLU A 251 11.99 4.96 -5.31
C GLU A 251 13.45 4.57 -5.05
N ALA A 252 13.88 3.40 -5.51
CA ALA A 252 15.26 2.94 -5.40
C ALA A 252 16.25 3.89 -6.09
N PHE A 253 15.86 4.47 -7.24
CA PHE A 253 16.63 5.53 -7.87
C PHE A 253 16.59 6.84 -7.07
N TYR A 254 15.43 7.25 -6.58
CA TYR A 254 15.25 8.53 -5.89
C TYR A 254 16.04 8.57 -4.58
N ALA A 255 15.97 7.50 -3.79
CA ALA A 255 16.65 7.34 -2.50
C ALA A 255 18.01 6.61 -2.61
N ARG A 256 18.68 6.71 -3.77
CA ARG A 256 19.94 6.00 -4.04
C ARG A 256 21.11 6.51 -3.18
N GLY A 257 21.89 5.59 -2.64
CA GLY A 257 23.17 5.84 -1.98
C GLY A 257 24.41 5.55 -2.85
N PRO A 258 25.62 5.68 -2.29
CA PRO A 258 26.86 5.44 -3.03
C PRO A 258 27.00 4.01 -3.59
N ASP A 259 26.54 2.99 -2.87
CA ASP A 259 26.62 1.60 -3.33
C ASP A 259 25.56 1.29 -4.40
N ASP A 260 24.37 1.88 -4.29
CA ASP A 260 23.34 1.82 -5.32
C ASP A 260 23.84 2.39 -6.65
N MET A 261 24.60 3.49 -6.59
CA MET A 261 25.23 4.08 -7.77
C MET A 261 26.23 3.15 -8.45
N LYS A 262 26.96 2.32 -7.70
CA LYS A 262 27.85 1.29 -8.29
C LYS A 262 27.04 0.22 -9.01
N ALA A 263 25.92 -0.23 -8.41
CA ALA A 263 25.02 -1.19 -9.04
C ALA A 263 24.41 -0.64 -10.34
N ALA A 264 23.90 0.59 -10.31
CA ALA A 264 23.36 1.27 -11.50
C ALA A 264 24.43 1.44 -12.59
N ALA A 265 25.67 1.77 -12.23
CA ALA A 265 26.77 1.95 -13.16
C ALA A 265 27.26 0.64 -13.81
N ALA A 266 27.07 -0.50 -13.13
CA ALA A 266 27.51 -1.79 -13.63
C ALA A 266 26.64 -2.30 -14.80
N GLN A 267 25.36 -1.89 -14.86
CA GLN A 267 24.42 -2.21 -15.95
C GLN A 267 24.37 -3.72 -16.30
N ILE A 268 24.40 -4.58 -15.28
CA ILE A 268 24.57 -6.03 -15.45
C ILE A 268 23.27 -6.69 -15.92
N ARG A 269 22.12 -6.33 -15.33
CA ARG A 269 20.84 -6.98 -15.65
C ARG A 269 20.20 -6.39 -16.89
N PHE A 270 20.35 -5.09 -17.08
CA PHE A 270 19.77 -4.30 -18.16
C PHE A 270 20.87 -3.53 -18.91
N PRO A 271 21.72 -4.26 -19.66
CA PRO A 271 22.76 -3.63 -20.47
C PRO A 271 22.13 -2.66 -21.49
N PRO A 272 22.80 -1.56 -21.85
CA PRO A 272 22.25 -0.49 -22.68
C PRO A 272 22.25 -0.85 -24.19
N VAL A 273 21.76 -2.04 -24.51
CA VAL A 273 21.61 -2.58 -25.87
C VAL A 273 20.14 -2.69 -26.23
N ASP A 274 19.84 -2.75 -27.54
CA ASP A 274 18.48 -2.94 -28.07
C ASP A 274 17.45 -1.98 -27.43
N ILE A 275 17.79 -0.69 -27.43
CA ILE A 275 16.97 0.34 -26.79
C ILE A 275 15.66 0.52 -27.57
N VAL A 276 14.56 0.25 -26.90
CA VAL A 276 13.21 0.42 -27.42
C VAL A 276 12.54 1.63 -26.78
N THR A 277 11.56 2.21 -27.49
CA THR A 277 10.70 3.27 -26.93
C THR A 277 9.37 2.65 -26.54
N VAL A 278 9.00 2.76 -25.27
CA VAL A 278 7.70 2.27 -24.76
C VAL A 278 6.95 3.38 -24.05
N LEU A 279 5.63 3.24 -23.97
CA LEU A 279 4.79 4.09 -23.13
C LEU A 279 4.71 3.46 -21.75
N CYS A 280 5.34 4.07 -20.76
CA CYS A 280 5.31 3.61 -19.38
C CYS A 280 4.35 4.46 -18.55
N ARG A 281 3.62 3.82 -17.63
CA ARG A 281 2.68 4.47 -16.72
C ARG A 281 3.31 4.62 -15.34
N PHE A 282 3.03 5.76 -14.72
CA PHE A 282 3.46 6.15 -13.39
C PHE A 282 2.25 6.76 -12.68
N ASN A 283 2.33 6.96 -11.36
CA ASN A 283 1.58 8.06 -10.76
C ASN A 283 2.33 9.39 -11.02
N ARG A 284 1.65 10.52 -10.79
CA ARG A 284 2.27 11.84 -11.01
C ARG A 284 3.49 12.10 -10.11
N CYS A 285 3.48 11.61 -8.88
CA CYS A 285 4.58 11.76 -7.94
C CYS A 285 5.86 11.10 -8.46
N LEU A 286 5.82 9.81 -8.80
CA LEU A 286 6.93 9.05 -9.39
C LEU A 286 7.50 9.74 -10.64
N TYR A 287 6.61 10.21 -11.52
CA TYR A 287 7.05 10.93 -12.72
C TYR A 287 7.77 12.25 -12.38
N ALA A 288 7.25 13.01 -11.40
CA ALA A 288 7.86 14.25 -10.95
C ALA A 288 9.21 13.99 -10.26
N GLN A 289 9.33 12.97 -9.42
CA GLN A 289 10.59 12.54 -8.79
C GLN A 289 11.64 12.20 -9.85
N LEU A 290 11.28 11.45 -10.89
CA LEU A 290 12.18 11.19 -12.02
C LEU A 290 12.56 12.45 -12.78
N GLN A 291 11.59 13.33 -13.08
CA GLN A 291 11.85 14.52 -13.89
C GLN A 291 12.70 15.56 -13.13
N GLY A 292 12.50 15.72 -11.82
CA GLY A 292 13.20 16.71 -10.99
C GLY A 292 14.67 16.38 -10.72
N GLN A 293 15.08 15.12 -10.84
CA GLN A 293 16.46 14.70 -10.58
C GLN A 293 17.38 15.03 -11.78
N THR A 294 18.42 15.83 -11.55
CA THR A 294 19.51 15.99 -12.52
C THR A 294 20.50 14.84 -12.34
N TRP A 295 20.64 13.99 -13.36
CA TRP A 295 21.51 12.82 -13.29
C TRP A 295 22.01 12.44 -14.68
N GLU A 296 23.31 12.13 -14.76
CA GLU A 296 23.97 11.66 -15.96
C GLU A 296 24.07 10.13 -15.95
N PRO A 297 23.64 9.47 -17.04
CA PRO A 297 23.77 8.02 -17.16
C PRO A 297 25.22 7.52 -17.15
N PRO A 298 25.44 6.23 -16.81
CA PRO A 298 26.76 5.62 -16.87
C PRO A 298 27.39 5.74 -18.26
N LYS A 299 28.72 5.72 -18.29
CA LYS A 299 29.49 5.84 -19.53
C LYS A 299 29.09 4.73 -20.52
N GLY A 300 28.76 5.11 -21.75
CA GLY A 300 28.33 4.17 -22.78
C GLY A 300 26.81 4.02 -22.92
N TYR A 301 26.01 4.67 -22.06
CA TYR A 301 24.56 4.72 -22.27
C TYR A 301 24.23 5.55 -23.53
N PRO A 302 23.39 5.07 -24.46
CA PRO A 302 23.10 5.72 -25.74
C PRO A 302 22.15 6.90 -25.58
N MET A 303 22.69 8.02 -25.08
CA MET A 303 21.95 9.28 -24.89
C MET A 303 21.91 10.10 -26.19
N PRO A 304 20.71 10.49 -26.68
CA PRO A 304 20.58 11.46 -27.75
C PRO A 304 21.11 12.84 -27.35
N PRO A 305 21.47 13.69 -28.33
CA PRO A 305 21.73 15.12 -28.11
C PRO A 305 20.58 15.81 -27.35
N VAL A 306 20.89 16.84 -26.56
CA VAL A 306 19.94 17.52 -25.66
C VAL A 306 18.78 18.18 -26.40
N ASP A 307 19.03 18.65 -27.62
CA ASP A 307 18.05 19.24 -28.54
C ASP A 307 17.15 18.19 -29.23
N SER A 308 17.48 16.90 -29.12
CA SER A 308 16.67 15.84 -29.70
C SER A 308 15.33 15.68 -28.96
N PRO A 309 14.20 15.53 -29.68
CA PRO A 309 12.91 15.16 -29.08
C PRO A 309 12.96 13.85 -28.28
N ALA A 310 13.91 12.96 -28.60
CA ALA A 310 14.10 11.68 -27.91
C ALA A 310 14.88 11.81 -26.59
N HIS A 311 15.50 12.96 -26.32
CA HIS A 311 16.38 13.16 -25.16
C HIS A 311 15.63 12.99 -23.85
N LYS A 312 14.44 13.60 -23.73
CA LYS A 312 13.61 13.48 -22.52
C LYS A 312 13.23 12.03 -22.23
N ALA A 313 12.82 11.29 -23.27
CA ALA A 313 12.46 9.88 -23.14
C ALA A 313 13.67 9.00 -22.77
N ALA A 314 14.86 9.32 -23.29
CA ALA A 314 16.11 8.65 -22.93
C ALA A 314 16.55 8.95 -21.50
N SER A 315 16.45 10.20 -21.05
CA SER A 315 16.77 10.59 -19.68
C SER A 315 15.85 9.88 -18.67
N LEU A 316 14.53 9.87 -18.91
CA LEU A 316 13.58 9.14 -18.07
C LEU A 316 13.88 7.64 -18.06
N GLY A 317 14.09 7.03 -19.23
CA GLY A 317 14.37 5.60 -19.33
C GLY A 317 15.69 5.19 -18.67
N ALA A 318 16.74 6.02 -18.77
CA ALA A 318 18.01 5.76 -18.09
C ALA A 318 17.86 5.74 -16.57
N LYS A 319 17.07 6.67 -16.01
CA LYS A 319 16.77 6.73 -14.57
C LYS A 319 15.94 5.52 -14.11
N VAL A 320 14.93 5.12 -14.89
CA VAL A 320 14.14 3.91 -14.62
C VAL A 320 15.03 2.66 -14.64
N VAL A 321 15.92 2.53 -15.63
CA VAL A 321 16.86 1.39 -15.72
C VAL A 321 17.82 1.37 -14.54
N ALA A 322 18.39 2.52 -14.16
CA ALA A 322 19.22 2.62 -12.97
C ALA A 322 18.44 2.18 -11.71
N GLY A 323 17.20 2.64 -11.55
CA GLY A 323 16.32 2.21 -10.46
C GLY A 323 16.08 0.71 -10.42
N MET A 324 15.80 0.09 -11.57
CA MET A 324 15.63 -1.36 -11.68
C MET A 324 16.93 -2.13 -11.36
N GLU A 325 18.09 -1.63 -11.77
CA GLU A 325 19.40 -2.23 -11.41
C GLU A 325 19.64 -2.19 -9.90
N ILE A 326 19.36 -1.05 -9.27
CA ILE A 326 19.49 -0.84 -7.83
C ILE A 326 18.54 -1.78 -7.08
N LEU A 327 17.27 -1.81 -7.47
CA LEU A 327 16.25 -2.64 -6.85
C LEU A 327 16.67 -4.11 -6.83
N LEU A 328 17.09 -4.65 -7.97
CA LEU A 328 17.55 -6.04 -8.08
C LEU A 328 18.89 -6.29 -7.34
N ALA A 329 19.74 -5.27 -7.20
CA ALA A 329 20.97 -5.38 -6.41
C ALA A 329 20.68 -5.51 -4.92
N ARG A 330 19.76 -4.67 -4.40
CA ARG A 330 19.33 -4.70 -2.99
C ARG A 330 18.72 -6.05 -2.63
N GLU A 331 17.84 -6.58 -3.48
CA GLU A 331 17.24 -7.92 -3.29
C GLU A 331 18.29 -9.04 -3.26
N ALA A 332 19.27 -9.01 -4.18
CA ALA A 332 20.33 -10.00 -4.20
C ALA A 332 21.23 -9.94 -2.95
N ALA A 333 21.46 -8.75 -2.39
CA ALA A 333 22.22 -8.57 -1.16
C ALA A 333 21.45 -9.10 0.07
N SER A 334 20.15 -8.81 0.16
CA SER A 334 19.27 -9.30 1.24
C SER A 334 19.13 -10.83 1.23
N GLY A 335 19.07 -11.45 0.04
CA GLY A 335 18.99 -12.91 -0.10
C GLY A 335 20.31 -13.67 0.15
N GLY A 336 21.46 -12.99 0.14
CA GLY A 336 22.79 -13.60 0.27
C GLY A 336 23.35 -13.67 1.71
N GLY A 337 22.72 -13.00 2.68
CA GLY A 337 23.22 -12.84 4.06
C GLY A 337 22.78 -13.90 5.08
N GLY A 338 21.99 -14.90 4.69
CA GLY A 338 21.42 -15.92 5.59
C GLY A 338 22.37 -17.07 5.94
N GLY A 339 23.55 -16.75 6.48
CA GLY A 339 24.54 -17.72 6.98
C GLY A 339 24.94 -17.42 8.42
N GLY A 340 23.97 -17.35 9.33
CA GLY A 340 24.21 -17.06 10.75
C GLY A 340 23.13 -17.70 11.61
N SER A 341 23.55 -18.66 12.42
CA SER A 341 22.75 -19.48 13.35
C SER A 341 21.94 -18.68 14.38
N GLY A 342 20.63 -18.88 14.38
CA GLY A 342 19.68 -18.56 15.47
C GLY A 342 18.39 -19.38 15.27
N PRO A 343 17.78 -19.96 16.32
CA PRO A 343 16.70 -20.91 16.14
C PRO A 343 15.38 -20.16 16.09
N ASP A 344 14.83 -19.95 14.89
CA ASP A 344 13.38 -19.81 14.67
C ASP A 344 13.12 -20.01 13.17
N GLY A 345 12.63 -21.20 12.84
CA GLY A 345 12.36 -21.63 11.48
C GLY A 345 11.13 -20.93 10.92
N LEU A 346 11.34 -20.08 9.91
CA LEU A 346 10.29 -19.67 8.98
C LEU A 346 10.41 -20.51 7.71
N CYS A 347 9.34 -21.24 7.44
CA CYS A 347 9.12 -22.10 6.28
C CYS A 347 9.36 -21.35 4.96
N GLY A 348 10.40 -21.73 4.22
CA GLY A 348 10.40 -21.57 2.77
C GLY A 348 9.39 -22.54 2.14
N PRO A 349 8.82 -22.24 0.97
CA PRO A 349 7.90 -23.16 0.31
C PRO A 349 8.63 -24.46 -0.02
N ALA A 350 8.07 -25.57 0.46
CA ALA A 350 8.52 -26.91 0.13
C ALA A 350 8.50 -27.12 -1.39
N ARG A 351 9.66 -27.42 -1.95
CA ARG A 351 9.82 -27.88 -3.33
C ARG A 351 9.04 -29.19 -3.50
N PRO A 352 8.09 -29.32 -4.45
CA PRO A 352 7.47 -30.62 -4.71
C PRO A 352 8.53 -31.56 -5.33
N PRO A 353 8.59 -32.83 -4.92
CA PRO A 353 9.54 -33.78 -5.48
C PRO A 353 9.04 -34.30 -6.84
N GLY A 354 9.95 -34.31 -7.82
CA GLY A 354 9.90 -35.21 -8.97
C GLY A 354 8.92 -34.85 -10.10
N CYS A 355 9.44 -34.19 -11.13
CA CYS A 355 9.10 -34.47 -12.53
C CYS A 355 10.32 -34.11 -13.39
N GLY A 356 11.18 -35.10 -13.60
CA GLY A 356 12.14 -35.06 -14.68
C GLY A 356 11.39 -35.17 -16.00
N GLY A 357 11.51 -34.16 -16.85
CA GLY A 357 10.95 -34.15 -18.18
C GLY A 357 11.67 -33.09 -19.01
N SER A 358 12.57 -33.55 -19.87
CA SER A 358 13.24 -32.73 -20.87
C SER A 358 12.21 -32.08 -21.80
N TRP A 359 12.19 -30.76 -21.88
CA TRP A 359 11.49 -30.06 -22.96
C TRP A 359 12.51 -29.64 -24.01
N THR A 360 12.63 -30.47 -25.04
CA THR A 360 13.23 -30.09 -26.32
C THR A 360 12.30 -29.10 -27.03
N ALA A 361 12.86 -27.97 -27.43
CA ALA A 361 12.22 -27.03 -28.33
C ALA A 361 11.89 -27.72 -29.68
N SER A 362 10.71 -27.46 -30.22
CA SER A 362 10.44 -27.58 -31.65
C SER A 362 9.65 -26.37 -32.07
N ALA A 363 10.17 -25.74 -33.13
CA ALA A 363 9.63 -24.58 -33.80
C ALA A 363 8.38 -24.95 -34.60
N GLU A 364 7.42 -24.04 -34.63
CA GLU A 364 6.66 -23.62 -35.80
C GLU A 364 6.05 -22.24 -35.54
#